data_AF-A0A6G0SN65-F1
#
_entry.id   AF-A0A6G0SN65-F1
#
_cell.length_a   1.000
_cell.length_b   1.000
_cell.length_c   1.000
_cell.angle_alpha   90.00
_cell.angle_beta   90.00
_cell.angle_gamma   90.00
#
_symmetry.space_group_name_H-M   'P 1'
#
loop_
_entity.id
_entity.type
_entity.pdbx_description
1 polymer ?
#
loop_
_entity_poly.entity_id
_entity_poly.type
_entity_poly.pdbx_seq_one_letter_code
_entity_poly.pdbx_strand_id
1 'polypeptide(L)'
;MKSRLDLKKRQRDIDEDASDYSLRQKKRLKDARLPLTIRALPHVLKRIDLFAMSIEQAAVEAAASNDIERLEKLLAQMDIDDGRDDVGCKGTDIAAAKGYTEVVKTIYRWWVSGGYEPTEMCTRALAEAAAGGHDAVVRVLLTDWYDWELFDARVEDDDLPVEQVYDFDVLEALELAVKHNHHKTARVICETSKISGEMYKWAAEHDNLQVFDDVYDFHGDRDADNLYRAMLIAVSRGCVDIVKFVLDNCGAELLDYVDGADDFPCPLVTAIKHGQREVVDFLYAHDTGCEDESYVTALCTAAAYGPLDLVKMFYDNGEFNGSALEGAFASAAGKNQLEIMTYLQSKSEFDGEAIDKAFVEAARNGQLEAAKYLDTIEDHQVSAPSLDEAFEGAAGGCHLEMLGFLDGKGNFSRKVVTMAFENALNDIADLGDTGKDQVHVLKFLHGKGSVYQDVIDELFPYAGGHCSVAVVEFLYAT
;
A
#
# COMPACT_ATOMS: atom_id res chain seq x y z
N MET A 1 -12.27 -19.78 -36.09
CA MET A 1 -12.47 -20.57 -34.85
C MET A 1 -12.77 -19.70 -33.63
N LYS A 2 -12.13 -18.52 -33.44
CA LYS A 2 -12.44 -17.55 -32.35
C LYS A 2 -13.91 -17.13 -32.26
N SER A 3 -14.53 -16.71 -33.38
CA SER A 3 -15.95 -16.30 -33.43
C SER A 3 -16.96 -17.35 -32.91
N ARG A 4 -16.67 -18.65 -33.07
CA ARG A 4 -17.55 -19.74 -32.59
C ARG A 4 -17.38 -20.04 -31.10
N LEU A 5 -16.23 -19.71 -30.52
CA LEU A 5 -16.02 -19.78 -29.07
C LEU A 5 -16.68 -18.59 -28.36
N ASP A 6 -16.59 -17.39 -28.92
CA ASP A 6 -17.22 -16.18 -28.35
C ASP A 6 -18.74 -16.26 -28.36
N LEU A 7 -19.34 -16.81 -29.43
CA LEU A 7 -20.77 -17.10 -29.50
C LEU A 7 -21.20 -18.15 -28.48
N LYS A 8 -20.37 -19.17 -28.21
CA LYS A 8 -20.65 -20.21 -27.21
C LYS A 8 -20.39 -19.77 -25.76
N LYS A 9 -19.62 -18.69 -25.57
CA LYS A 9 -19.40 -18.08 -24.25
C LYS A 9 -20.58 -17.15 -23.95
N ARG A 10 -20.90 -16.22 -24.87
CA ARG A 10 -22.12 -15.40 -24.80
C ARG A 10 -23.40 -16.21 -24.64
N GLN A 11 -23.57 -17.32 -25.37
CA GLN A 11 -24.75 -18.17 -25.20
C GLN A 11 -24.77 -18.88 -23.84
N ARG A 12 -23.62 -19.25 -23.28
CA ARG A 12 -23.54 -19.83 -21.92
C ARG A 12 -23.81 -18.80 -20.83
N ASP A 13 -23.31 -17.59 -20.99
CA ASP A 13 -23.54 -16.49 -20.05
C ASP A 13 -25.04 -16.08 -20.08
N ILE A 14 -25.66 -16.04 -21.28
CA ILE A 14 -27.12 -15.83 -21.45
C ILE A 14 -27.94 -17.00 -20.87
N ASP A 15 -27.49 -18.25 -21.05
CA ASP A 15 -28.19 -19.43 -20.53
C ASP A 15 -28.01 -19.58 -19.00
N GLU A 16 -26.91 -19.11 -18.42
CA GLU A 16 -26.68 -18.99 -16.96
C GLU A 16 -27.55 -17.88 -16.34
N ASP A 17 -27.65 -16.71 -16.99
CA ASP A 17 -28.56 -15.62 -16.59
C ASP A 17 -30.05 -16.03 -16.71
N ALA A 18 -30.42 -16.74 -17.78
CA ALA A 18 -31.78 -17.26 -17.97
C ALA A 18 -32.10 -18.40 -16.99
N SER A 19 -31.09 -19.20 -16.62
CA SER A 19 -31.17 -20.24 -15.60
C SER A 19 -31.39 -19.63 -14.21
N ASP A 20 -30.62 -18.63 -13.81
CA ASP A 20 -30.80 -17.95 -12.51
C ASP A 20 -32.13 -17.18 -12.44
N TYR A 21 -32.54 -16.55 -13.55
CA TYR A 21 -33.85 -15.88 -13.69
C TYR A 21 -35.04 -16.86 -13.60
N SER A 22 -34.96 -18.04 -14.24
CA SER A 22 -36.00 -19.07 -14.13
C SER A 22 -36.01 -19.79 -12.77
N LEU A 23 -34.89 -19.82 -12.04
CA LEU A 23 -34.77 -20.39 -10.69
C LEU A 23 -35.39 -19.47 -9.63
N ARG A 24 -35.27 -18.13 -9.79
CA ARG A 24 -35.92 -17.15 -8.90
C ARG A 24 -37.45 -17.17 -9.00
N GLN A 25 -38.01 -17.31 -10.21
CA GLN A 25 -39.47 -17.34 -10.51
C GLN A 25 -40.26 -18.50 -9.88
N LYS A 26 -39.62 -19.43 -9.17
CA LYS A 26 -40.30 -20.55 -8.51
C LYS A 26 -40.03 -20.63 -7.01
N LYS A 27 -39.21 -19.74 -6.45
CA LYS A 27 -38.91 -19.72 -5.01
C LYS A 27 -40.16 -19.39 -4.18
N ARG A 28 -41.04 -18.49 -4.66
CA ARG A 28 -42.23 -18.03 -3.94
C ARG A 28 -43.37 -19.05 -3.93
N LEU A 29 -43.34 -19.99 -4.88
CA LEU A 29 -44.30 -21.09 -4.99
C LEU A 29 -43.79 -22.40 -4.36
N LYS A 30 -42.63 -22.40 -3.69
CA LYS A 30 -42.02 -23.61 -3.11
C LYS A 30 -42.94 -24.32 -2.11
N ASP A 31 -43.63 -23.57 -1.27
CA ASP A 31 -44.56 -24.10 -0.26
C ASP A 31 -46.03 -24.04 -0.70
N ALA A 32 -46.30 -23.48 -1.89
CA ALA A 32 -47.65 -23.36 -2.42
C ALA A 32 -48.20 -24.75 -2.83
N ARG A 33 -49.30 -25.17 -2.20
CA ARG A 33 -50.04 -26.39 -2.54
C ARG A 33 -50.88 -26.19 -3.80
N LEU A 34 -50.22 -26.09 -4.93
CA LEU A 34 -50.85 -25.99 -6.25
C LEU A 34 -51.21 -27.39 -6.80
N PRO A 35 -52.39 -27.57 -7.44
CA PRO A 35 -52.76 -28.80 -8.13
C PRO A 35 -51.68 -29.26 -9.14
N LEU A 36 -51.49 -30.58 -9.27
CA LEU A 36 -50.47 -31.16 -10.18
C LEU A 36 -50.63 -30.70 -11.64
N THR A 37 -51.85 -30.45 -12.09
CA THR A 37 -52.17 -29.93 -13.42
C THR A 37 -51.66 -28.51 -13.65
N ILE A 38 -51.69 -27.66 -12.61
CA ILE A 38 -51.15 -26.28 -12.67
C ILE A 38 -49.62 -26.31 -12.57
N ARG A 39 -49.05 -27.21 -11.74
CA ARG A 39 -47.60 -27.40 -11.64
C ARG A 39 -46.95 -27.85 -12.95
N ALA A 40 -47.70 -28.51 -13.83
CA ALA A 40 -47.25 -28.95 -15.15
C ALA A 40 -47.22 -27.83 -16.22
N LEU A 41 -47.68 -26.62 -15.91
CA LEU A 41 -47.78 -25.50 -16.86
C LEU A 41 -46.80 -24.35 -16.49
N PRO A 42 -45.58 -24.32 -17.04
CA PRO A 42 -44.55 -23.34 -16.66
C PRO A 42 -44.98 -21.88 -16.85
N HIS A 43 -45.74 -21.59 -17.92
CA HIS A 43 -46.23 -20.24 -18.21
C HIS A 43 -47.32 -19.80 -17.21
N VAL A 44 -48.15 -20.72 -16.72
CA VAL A 44 -49.16 -20.43 -15.69
C VAL A 44 -48.48 -20.21 -14.34
N LEU A 45 -47.51 -21.05 -13.97
CA LEU A 45 -46.71 -20.84 -12.77
C LEU A 45 -45.98 -19.50 -12.78
N LYS A 46 -45.37 -19.12 -13.90
CA LYS A 46 -44.73 -17.81 -14.07
C LYS A 46 -45.72 -16.66 -13.86
N ARG A 47 -46.96 -16.81 -14.32
CA ARG A 47 -48.01 -15.80 -14.16
C ARG A 47 -48.52 -15.72 -12.72
N ILE A 48 -48.68 -16.86 -12.04
CA ILE A 48 -49.08 -16.93 -10.63
C ILE A 48 -47.98 -16.31 -9.75
N ASP A 49 -46.71 -16.61 -10.02
CA ASP A 49 -45.56 -16.01 -9.33
C ASP A 49 -45.52 -14.49 -9.51
N LEU A 50 -45.75 -14.02 -10.74
CA LEU A 50 -45.86 -12.58 -11.06
C LEU A 50 -47.03 -11.89 -10.34
N PHE A 51 -48.15 -12.57 -10.10
CA PHE A 51 -49.29 -12.03 -9.33
C PHE A 51 -49.12 -12.15 -7.82
N ALA A 52 -48.18 -12.98 -7.35
CA ALA A 52 -47.89 -13.18 -5.94
C ALA A 52 -46.77 -12.25 -5.43
N MET A 53 -46.24 -11.36 -6.27
CA MET A 53 -45.20 -10.41 -5.88
C MET A 53 -45.76 -9.33 -4.95
N SER A 54 -45.01 -8.98 -3.91
CA SER A 54 -45.24 -7.72 -3.20
C SER A 54 -44.94 -6.53 -4.11
N ILE A 55 -45.40 -5.33 -3.75
CA ILE A 55 -45.19 -4.13 -4.58
C ILE A 55 -43.69 -3.84 -4.72
N GLU A 56 -42.93 -4.03 -3.64
CA GLU A 56 -41.47 -3.89 -3.55
C GLU A 56 -40.78 -4.81 -4.56
N GLN A 57 -41.15 -6.10 -4.53
CA GLN A 57 -40.58 -7.11 -5.42
C GLN A 57 -40.95 -6.86 -6.89
N ALA A 58 -42.16 -6.34 -7.15
CA ALA A 58 -42.59 -5.96 -8.48
C ALA A 58 -41.82 -4.75 -9.00
N ALA A 59 -41.48 -3.79 -8.12
CA ALA A 59 -40.67 -2.63 -8.46
C ALA A 59 -39.23 -3.04 -8.83
N VAL A 60 -38.61 -3.92 -8.02
CA VAL A 60 -37.26 -4.46 -8.33
C VAL A 60 -37.25 -5.24 -9.66
N GLU A 61 -38.31 -5.99 -9.98
CA GLU A 61 -38.43 -6.66 -11.29
C GLU A 61 -38.63 -5.68 -12.45
N ALA A 62 -39.39 -4.59 -12.23
CA ALA A 62 -39.55 -3.53 -13.23
C ALA A 62 -38.20 -2.84 -13.52
N ALA A 63 -37.41 -2.57 -12.47
CA ALA A 63 -36.04 -2.08 -12.60
C ALA A 63 -35.16 -3.07 -13.40
N ALA A 64 -35.24 -4.37 -13.08
CA ALA A 64 -34.51 -5.42 -13.76
C ALA A 64 -34.85 -5.57 -15.25
N SER A 65 -36.04 -5.12 -15.67
CA SER A 65 -36.53 -5.23 -17.05
C SER A 65 -36.52 -3.90 -17.82
N ASN A 66 -35.99 -2.83 -17.22
CA ASN A 66 -35.99 -1.47 -17.77
C ASN A 66 -37.41 -0.95 -18.09
N ASP A 67 -38.41 -1.38 -17.32
CA ASP A 67 -39.82 -0.97 -17.48
C ASP A 67 -40.10 0.27 -16.62
N ILE A 68 -39.63 1.43 -17.08
CA ILE A 68 -39.67 2.70 -16.33
C ILE A 68 -41.10 3.11 -16.00
N GLU A 69 -42.04 3.01 -16.96
CA GLU A 69 -43.44 3.40 -16.73
C GLU A 69 -44.10 2.55 -15.64
N ARG A 70 -43.80 1.24 -15.63
CA ARG A 70 -44.32 0.35 -14.60
C ARG A 70 -43.65 0.62 -13.27
N LEU A 71 -42.35 0.86 -13.27
CA LEU A 71 -41.58 1.21 -12.07
C LEU A 71 -42.17 2.46 -11.41
N GLU A 72 -42.33 3.56 -12.14
CA GLU A 72 -42.92 4.81 -11.62
C GLU A 72 -44.30 4.60 -10.99
N LYS A 73 -45.17 3.82 -11.65
CA LYS A 73 -46.51 3.51 -11.13
C LYS A 73 -46.46 2.70 -9.85
N LEU A 74 -45.52 1.76 -9.72
CA LEU A 74 -45.35 0.93 -8.53
C LEU A 74 -44.77 1.75 -7.38
N LEU A 75 -43.73 2.54 -7.65
CA LEU A 75 -43.10 3.43 -6.67
C LEU A 75 -44.09 4.47 -6.11
N ALA A 76 -44.98 5.01 -6.95
CA ALA A 76 -46.02 5.95 -6.51
C ALA A 76 -47.12 5.31 -5.63
N GLN A 77 -47.23 3.97 -5.60
CA GLN A 77 -48.22 3.24 -4.79
C GLN A 77 -47.66 2.75 -3.46
N MET A 78 -46.34 2.80 -3.28
CA MET A 78 -45.68 2.35 -2.07
C MET A 78 -45.81 3.40 -0.96
N ASP A 79 -46.03 2.91 0.27
CA ASP A 79 -45.91 3.74 1.46
C ASP A 79 -44.42 3.98 1.75
N ILE A 80 -44.11 5.17 2.24
CA ILE A 80 -42.73 5.66 2.41
C ILE A 80 -42.00 4.93 3.55
N ASP A 81 -42.75 4.38 4.51
CA ASP A 81 -42.20 3.91 5.77
C ASP A 81 -41.80 2.41 5.79
N ASP A 82 -42.15 1.60 4.77
CA ASP A 82 -41.85 0.15 4.75
C ASP A 82 -41.25 -0.30 3.40
N GLY A 83 -40.09 -0.96 3.43
CA GLY A 83 -39.45 -1.56 2.25
C GLY A 83 -38.78 -0.59 1.25
N ARG A 84 -38.68 0.70 1.60
CA ARG A 84 -38.11 1.74 0.73
C ARG A 84 -36.63 1.51 0.41
N ASP A 85 -35.83 1.25 1.43
CA ASP A 85 -34.42 0.91 1.30
C ASP A 85 -34.19 -0.40 0.54
N ASP A 86 -35.05 -1.41 0.73
CA ASP A 86 -34.93 -2.68 0.03
C ASP A 86 -35.07 -2.51 -1.50
N VAL A 87 -36.08 -1.73 -1.92
CA VAL A 87 -36.30 -1.41 -3.34
C VAL A 87 -35.21 -0.48 -3.86
N GLY A 88 -34.83 0.53 -3.08
CA GLY A 88 -33.76 1.45 -3.38
C GLY A 88 -32.44 0.73 -3.67
N CYS A 89 -31.96 -0.06 -2.70
CA CYS A 89 -30.72 -0.83 -2.80
C CYS A 89 -30.76 -1.85 -3.94
N LYS A 90 -31.68 -2.81 -3.89
CA LYS A 90 -31.71 -3.94 -4.85
C LYS A 90 -32.05 -3.48 -6.26
N GLY A 91 -32.95 -2.51 -6.38
CA GLY A 91 -33.34 -1.95 -7.66
C GLY A 91 -32.18 -1.20 -8.31
N THR A 92 -31.43 -0.42 -7.53
CA THR A 92 -30.25 0.31 -8.00
C THR A 92 -29.12 -0.64 -8.38
N ASP A 93 -28.79 -1.64 -7.55
CA ASP A 93 -27.77 -2.65 -7.86
C ASP A 93 -28.06 -3.34 -9.21
N ILE A 94 -29.28 -3.86 -9.39
CA ILE A 94 -29.66 -4.57 -10.62
C ILE A 94 -29.67 -3.65 -11.84
N ALA A 95 -30.20 -2.42 -11.69
CA ALA A 95 -30.23 -1.45 -12.77
C ALA A 95 -28.80 -1.04 -13.17
N ALA A 96 -27.91 -0.89 -12.19
CA ALA A 96 -26.52 -0.51 -12.39
C ALA A 96 -25.73 -1.61 -13.12
N ALA A 97 -25.87 -2.88 -12.71
CA ALA A 97 -25.27 -4.03 -13.39
C ALA A 97 -25.65 -4.13 -14.87
N LYS A 98 -26.86 -3.66 -15.23
CA LYS A 98 -27.39 -3.68 -16.60
C LYS A 98 -27.19 -2.39 -17.38
N GLY A 99 -26.68 -1.33 -16.75
CA GLY A 99 -26.46 -0.04 -17.40
C GLY A 99 -27.73 0.79 -17.61
N TYR A 100 -28.79 0.57 -16.83
CA TYR A 100 -30.06 1.28 -16.97
C TYR A 100 -30.05 2.61 -16.23
N THR A 101 -29.40 3.61 -16.82
CA THR A 101 -29.19 4.94 -16.21
C THR A 101 -30.49 5.62 -15.76
N GLU A 102 -31.52 5.66 -16.60
CA GLU A 102 -32.79 6.30 -16.22
C GLU A 102 -33.54 5.55 -15.13
N VAL A 103 -33.42 4.21 -15.06
CA VAL A 103 -33.97 3.42 -13.96
C VAL A 103 -33.28 3.78 -12.65
N VAL A 104 -31.94 3.86 -12.65
CA VAL A 104 -31.16 4.29 -11.47
C VAL A 104 -31.63 5.68 -11.01
N LYS A 105 -31.74 6.64 -11.94
CA LYS A 105 -32.23 7.99 -11.61
C LYS A 105 -33.66 7.98 -11.05
N THR A 106 -34.58 7.22 -11.65
CA THR A 106 -35.98 7.13 -11.20
C THR A 106 -36.09 6.52 -9.81
N ILE A 107 -35.36 5.42 -9.55
CA ILE A 107 -35.31 4.79 -8.22
C ILE A 107 -34.76 5.78 -7.21
N TYR A 108 -33.63 6.42 -7.52
CA TYR A 108 -32.98 7.36 -6.60
C TYR A 108 -33.89 8.56 -6.27
N ARG A 109 -34.48 9.22 -7.29
CA ARG A 109 -35.46 10.32 -7.10
C ARG A 109 -36.59 9.92 -6.17
N TRP A 110 -37.13 8.72 -6.36
CA TRP A 110 -38.18 8.21 -5.47
C TRP A 110 -37.63 7.87 -4.09
N TRP A 111 -36.45 7.27 -3.98
CA TRP A 111 -35.86 6.77 -2.74
C TRP A 111 -35.55 7.89 -1.75
N VAL A 112 -35.02 9.03 -2.20
CA VAL A 112 -34.73 10.19 -1.32
C VAL A 112 -35.87 11.22 -1.26
N SER A 113 -36.99 10.99 -1.97
CA SER A 113 -38.10 11.94 -1.99
C SER A 113 -38.71 12.23 -0.61
N GLY A 114 -39.22 13.45 -0.42
CA GLY A 114 -39.87 13.85 0.83
C GLY A 114 -38.93 14.04 2.02
N GLY A 115 -37.61 14.17 1.79
CA GLY A 115 -36.61 14.36 2.84
C GLY A 115 -36.29 13.08 3.62
N TYR A 116 -36.50 11.93 2.99
CA TYR A 116 -36.14 10.64 3.58
C TYR A 116 -34.65 10.38 3.43
N GLU A 117 -34.01 10.05 4.54
CA GLU A 117 -32.60 9.67 4.62
C GLU A 117 -32.51 8.13 4.59
N PRO A 118 -31.90 7.53 3.54
CA PRO A 118 -31.71 6.08 3.46
C PRO A 118 -30.98 5.52 4.68
N THR A 119 -31.50 4.42 5.24
CA THR A 119 -30.88 3.74 6.39
C THR A 119 -30.04 2.53 5.99
N GLU A 120 -30.30 1.95 4.81
CA GLU A 120 -29.45 0.97 4.14
C GLU A 120 -28.84 1.56 2.87
N MET A 121 -27.62 1.13 2.55
CA MET A 121 -26.86 1.64 1.39
C MET A 121 -26.71 0.57 0.31
N CYS A 122 -26.76 0.98 -0.95
CA CYS A 122 -26.40 0.10 -2.06
C CYS A 122 -24.87 -0.07 -2.07
N THR A 123 -24.38 -1.30 -1.88
CA THR A 123 -22.93 -1.56 -1.76
C THR A 123 -22.32 -2.04 -3.07
N ARG A 124 -23.14 -2.51 -4.03
CA ARG A 124 -22.66 -3.19 -5.23
C ARG A 124 -22.87 -2.41 -6.52
N ALA A 125 -23.80 -1.45 -6.52
CA ALA A 125 -24.18 -0.69 -7.70
C ALA A 125 -22.97 -0.11 -8.46
N LEU A 126 -22.04 0.55 -7.78
CA LEU A 126 -20.87 1.16 -8.43
C LEU A 126 -19.93 0.09 -9.02
N ALA A 127 -19.59 -0.93 -8.23
CA ALA A 127 -18.73 -2.03 -8.64
C ALA A 127 -19.31 -2.79 -9.86
N GLU A 128 -20.61 -3.06 -9.86
CA GLU A 128 -21.29 -3.76 -10.95
C GLU A 128 -21.42 -2.90 -12.21
N ALA A 129 -21.68 -1.59 -12.06
CA ALA A 129 -21.65 -0.65 -13.17
C ALA A 129 -20.25 -0.54 -13.80
N ALA A 130 -19.20 -0.50 -12.96
CA ALA A 130 -17.82 -0.41 -13.39
C ALA A 130 -17.36 -1.68 -14.12
N ALA A 131 -17.67 -2.86 -13.56
CA ALA A 131 -17.39 -4.16 -14.17
C ALA A 131 -18.13 -4.37 -15.50
N GLY A 132 -19.32 -3.77 -15.66
CA GLY A 132 -20.10 -3.79 -16.90
C GLY A 132 -19.72 -2.72 -17.93
N GLY A 133 -18.84 -1.77 -17.56
CA GLY A 133 -18.44 -0.67 -18.43
C GLY A 133 -19.52 0.41 -18.64
N HIS A 134 -20.45 0.54 -17.69
CA HIS A 134 -21.60 1.44 -17.79
C HIS A 134 -21.25 2.85 -17.30
N ASP A 135 -20.47 3.59 -18.09
CA ASP A 135 -19.92 4.90 -17.71
C ASP A 135 -20.98 5.96 -17.33
N ALA A 136 -22.14 5.93 -17.98
CA ALA A 136 -23.25 6.83 -17.65
C ALA A 136 -23.86 6.53 -16.26
N VAL A 137 -23.93 5.26 -15.87
CA VAL A 137 -24.38 4.87 -14.53
C VAL A 137 -23.34 5.27 -13.50
N VAL A 138 -22.06 4.96 -13.74
CA VAL A 138 -20.97 5.36 -12.83
C VAL A 138 -20.98 6.86 -12.58
N ARG A 139 -21.14 7.68 -13.62
CA ARG A 139 -21.26 9.14 -13.47
C ARG A 139 -22.45 9.52 -12.60
N VAL A 140 -23.62 8.91 -12.81
CA VAL A 140 -24.81 9.15 -11.98
C VAL A 140 -24.60 8.71 -10.53
N LEU A 141 -23.83 7.65 -10.27
CA LEU A 141 -23.58 7.21 -8.89
C LEU A 141 -22.54 8.07 -8.18
N LEU A 142 -21.55 8.62 -8.89
CA LEU A 142 -20.44 9.37 -8.31
C LEU A 142 -20.62 10.89 -8.31
N THR A 143 -21.59 11.44 -9.05
CA THR A 143 -21.83 12.90 -9.09
C THR A 143 -23.09 13.27 -8.32
N ASP A 144 -23.12 14.49 -7.79
CA ASP A 144 -24.28 15.07 -7.12
C ASP A 144 -25.30 15.57 -8.16
N TRP A 145 -25.77 14.66 -9.01
CA TRP A 145 -26.56 15.04 -10.19
C TRP A 145 -27.97 15.56 -9.88
N TYR A 146 -28.41 15.37 -8.64
CA TYR A 146 -29.72 15.79 -8.16
C TYR A 146 -29.81 17.32 -8.01
N ASP A 147 -28.69 18.00 -7.75
CA ASP A 147 -28.68 19.46 -7.55
C ASP A 147 -28.91 20.25 -8.85
N TRP A 148 -28.41 19.78 -10.00
CA TRP A 148 -28.46 20.55 -11.24
C TRP A 148 -29.71 20.30 -12.12
N GLU A 149 -30.38 19.14 -12.01
CA GLU A 149 -31.59 18.85 -12.80
C GLU A 149 -32.88 19.47 -12.21
N LEU A 150 -32.89 19.80 -10.91
CA LEU A 150 -34.08 20.30 -10.20
C LEU A 150 -34.03 21.78 -9.81
N PHE A 151 -32.84 22.38 -9.69
CA PHE A 151 -32.68 23.81 -9.42
C PHE A 151 -32.31 24.59 -10.68
N ASP A 152 -33.31 25.15 -11.39
CA ASP A 152 -33.12 26.33 -12.26
C ASP A 152 -32.95 27.61 -11.40
N ALA A 153 -32.21 27.51 -10.30
CA ALA A 153 -32.06 28.56 -9.32
C ALA A 153 -30.57 28.84 -9.12
N ARG A 154 -30.15 29.98 -9.69
CA ARG A 154 -29.13 30.82 -9.08
C ARG A 154 -29.48 31.02 -7.61
N VAL A 155 -28.92 30.21 -6.73
CA VAL A 155 -28.84 30.52 -5.31
C VAL A 155 -27.38 30.87 -5.07
N GLU A 156 -27.13 32.16 -4.84
CA GLU A 156 -25.81 32.73 -4.49
C GLU A 156 -25.46 32.49 -3.01
N ASP A 157 -25.89 31.36 -2.41
CA ASP A 157 -25.53 31.00 -1.03
C ASP A 157 -24.68 29.72 -1.04
N ASP A 158 -23.44 29.87 -0.59
CA ASP A 158 -22.34 28.88 -0.52
C ASP A 158 -22.55 27.73 0.50
N ASP A 159 -23.74 27.53 1.07
CA ASP A 159 -23.91 26.76 2.31
C ASP A 159 -24.91 25.57 2.26
N LEU A 160 -25.08 24.89 1.12
CA LEU A 160 -25.76 23.59 1.09
C LEU A 160 -24.86 22.50 0.49
N PRO A 161 -24.04 21.81 1.29
CA PRO A 161 -23.38 20.60 0.85
C PRO A 161 -24.38 19.45 0.97
N VAL A 162 -24.94 18.99 -0.15
CA VAL A 162 -25.49 17.63 -0.17
C VAL A 162 -24.30 16.70 -0.30
N GLU A 163 -23.82 16.19 0.83
CA GLU A 163 -22.78 15.17 0.87
C GLU A 163 -23.22 13.95 0.06
N GLN A 164 -22.26 13.33 -0.63
CA GLN A 164 -22.47 12.14 -1.43
C GLN A 164 -23.20 11.09 -0.56
N VAL A 165 -24.42 10.70 -0.94
CA VAL A 165 -25.30 9.89 -0.07
C VAL A 165 -24.74 8.48 0.18
N TYR A 166 -23.87 8.01 -0.70
CA TYR A 166 -23.25 6.69 -0.63
C TYR A 166 -21.74 6.78 -0.47
N ASP A 167 -21.23 6.07 0.54
CA ASP A 167 -19.82 5.75 0.68
C ASP A 167 -19.50 4.52 -0.17
N PHE A 168 -19.23 4.74 -1.45
CA PHE A 168 -18.84 3.68 -2.38
C PHE A 168 -17.34 3.40 -2.28
N ASP A 169 -16.96 2.12 -2.39
CA ASP A 169 -15.56 1.75 -2.65
C ASP A 169 -15.18 2.08 -4.11
N VAL A 170 -14.71 3.31 -4.31
CA VAL A 170 -14.31 3.83 -5.62
C VAL A 170 -13.08 3.09 -6.16
N LEU A 171 -12.19 2.60 -5.28
CA LEU A 171 -10.99 1.86 -5.68
C LEU A 171 -11.34 0.46 -6.18
N GLU A 172 -12.27 -0.24 -5.52
CA GLU A 172 -12.79 -1.53 -6.03
C GLU A 172 -13.45 -1.34 -7.40
N ALA A 173 -14.25 -0.28 -7.57
CA ALA A 173 -14.87 0.02 -8.85
C ALA A 173 -13.83 0.31 -9.95
N LEU A 174 -12.79 1.10 -9.64
CA LEU A 174 -11.69 1.37 -10.54
C LEU A 174 -10.95 0.09 -10.95
N GLU A 175 -10.63 -0.77 -9.98
CA GLU A 175 -9.98 -2.06 -10.22
C GLU A 175 -10.82 -2.93 -11.17
N LEU A 176 -12.13 -3.02 -10.94
CA LEU A 176 -13.04 -3.78 -11.80
C LEU A 176 -13.12 -3.20 -13.21
N ALA A 177 -13.21 -1.88 -13.36
CA ALA A 177 -13.21 -1.23 -14.67
C ALA A 177 -11.91 -1.54 -15.45
N VAL A 178 -10.75 -1.43 -14.79
CA VAL A 178 -9.44 -1.73 -15.38
C VAL A 178 -9.33 -3.22 -15.74
N LYS A 179 -9.68 -4.12 -14.83
CA LYS A 179 -9.65 -5.58 -15.02
C LYS A 179 -10.48 -6.05 -16.21
N HIS A 180 -11.61 -5.38 -16.45
CA HIS A 180 -12.49 -5.67 -17.58
C HIS A 180 -12.18 -4.86 -18.85
N ASN A 181 -11.11 -4.03 -18.84
CA ASN A 181 -10.68 -3.16 -19.94
C ASN A 181 -11.71 -2.09 -20.33
N HIS A 182 -12.47 -1.59 -19.35
CA HIS A 182 -13.43 -0.50 -19.52
C HIS A 182 -12.75 0.86 -19.27
N HIS A 183 -11.79 1.23 -20.13
CA HIS A 183 -11.00 2.45 -19.99
C HIS A 183 -11.82 3.73 -19.87
N LYS A 184 -12.91 3.85 -20.66
CA LYS A 184 -13.81 5.01 -20.57
C LYS A 184 -14.45 5.11 -19.18
N THR A 185 -14.84 3.98 -18.61
CA THR A 185 -15.44 3.91 -17.27
C THR A 185 -14.41 4.24 -16.21
N ALA A 186 -13.20 3.68 -16.28
CA ALA A 186 -12.10 4.04 -15.39
C ALA A 186 -11.79 5.55 -15.43
N ARG A 187 -11.76 6.15 -16.63
CA ARG A 187 -11.57 7.60 -16.80
C ARG A 187 -12.68 8.43 -16.15
N VAL A 188 -13.95 8.00 -16.28
CA VAL A 188 -15.07 8.66 -15.57
C VAL A 188 -14.89 8.54 -14.05
N ILE A 189 -14.45 7.40 -13.54
CA ILE A 189 -14.15 7.23 -12.11
C ILE A 189 -13.08 8.23 -11.68
N CYS A 190 -11.98 8.35 -12.45
CA CYS A 190 -10.91 9.31 -12.18
C CYS A 190 -11.43 10.75 -12.17
N GLU A 191 -12.24 11.15 -13.14
CA GLU A 191 -12.82 12.50 -13.24
C GLU A 191 -13.70 12.85 -12.03
N THR A 192 -14.52 11.91 -11.56
CA THR A 192 -15.59 12.18 -10.58
C THR A 192 -15.19 11.90 -9.12
N SER A 193 -14.04 11.26 -8.90
CA SER A 193 -13.61 10.85 -7.56
C SER A 193 -13.10 12.02 -6.72
N LYS A 194 -13.38 11.97 -5.42
CA LYS A 194 -12.86 12.90 -4.40
C LYS A 194 -11.58 12.38 -3.72
N ILE A 195 -11.17 11.14 -4.01
CA ILE A 195 -10.01 10.44 -3.41
C ILE A 195 -8.85 10.30 -4.42
N SER A 196 -8.50 11.40 -5.10
CA SER A 196 -7.47 11.40 -6.15
C SER A 196 -6.09 10.96 -5.64
N GLY A 197 -5.74 11.29 -4.40
CA GLY A 197 -4.49 10.86 -3.76
C GLY A 197 -4.36 9.34 -3.63
N GLU A 198 -5.42 8.66 -3.22
CA GLU A 198 -5.49 7.20 -3.16
C GLU A 198 -5.43 6.57 -4.55
N MET A 199 -6.04 7.21 -5.55
CA MET A 199 -6.03 6.74 -6.93
C MET A 199 -4.62 6.82 -7.55
N TYR A 200 -3.85 7.88 -7.26
CA TYR A 200 -2.44 7.94 -7.66
C TYR A 200 -1.63 6.78 -7.08
N LYS A 201 -1.77 6.52 -5.78
CA LYS A 201 -1.08 5.40 -5.10
C LYS A 201 -1.49 4.07 -5.72
N TRP A 202 -2.79 3.84 -5.90
CA TRP A 202 -3.31 2.63 -6.54
C TRP A 202 -2.72 2.44 -7.94
N ALA A 203 -2.66 3.49 -8.76
CA ALA A 203 -2.09 3.42 -10.10
C ALA A 203 -0.59 3.07 -10.08
N ALA A 204 0.17 3.64 -9.14
CA ALA A 204 1.59 3.32 -8.96
C ALA A 204 1.81 1.88 -8.45
N GLU A 205 0.97 1.39 -7.53
CA GLU A 205 1.01 0.00 -7.05
C GLU A 205 0.74 -1.02 -8.15
N HIS A 206 -0.11 -0.67 -9.11
CA HIS A 206 -0.52 -1.54 -10.21
C HIS A 206 0.27 -1.31 -11.51
N ASP A 207 1.28 -0.43 -11.50
CA ASP A 207 2.05 -0.02 -12.69
C ASP A 207 1.13 0.37 -13.87
N ASN A 208 0.10 1.17 -13.56
CA ASN A 208 -0.93 1.55 -14.52
C ASN A 208 -0.80 3.04 -14.88
N LEU A 209 0.09 3.34 -15.82
CA LEU A 209 0.30 4.70 -16.33
C LEU A 209 -0.97 5.33 -16.88
N GLN A 210 -1.85 4.56 -17.53
CA GLN A 210 -3.08 5.12 -18.12
C GLN A 210 -4.01 5.71 -17.05
N VAL A 211 -4.19 5.00 -15.93
CA VAL A 211 -4.98 5.51 -14.81
C VAL A 211 -4.25 6.67 -14.13
N PHE A 212 -2.93 6.57 -13.98
CA PHE A 212 -2.13 7.65 -13.41
C PHE A 212 -2.28 8.96 -14.21
N ASP A 213 -2.18 8.87 -15.53
CA ASP A 213 -2.37 9.96 -16.49
C ASP A 213 -3.82 10.50 -16.45
N ASP A 214 -4.83 9.62 -16.45
CA ASP A 214 -6.22 10.05 -16.33
C ASP A 214 -6.49 10.79 -15.00
N VAL A 215 -5.89 10.38 -13.88
CA VAL A 215 -6.00 11.11 -12.61
C VAL A 215 -5.32 12.48 -12.71
N TYR A 216 -4.13 12.53 -13.30
CA TYR A 216 -3.38 13.78 -13.49
C TYR A 216 -4.11 14.78 -14.39
N ASP A 217 -4.71 14.32 -15.49
CA ASP A 217 -5.52 15.11 -16.42
C ASP A 217 -6.63 15.90 -15.70
N PHE A 218 -7.25 15.33 -14.67
CA PHE A 218 -8.39 15.94 -13.97
C PHE A 218 -8.00 16.66 -12.66
N HIS A 219 -7.02 16.13 -11.92
CA HIS A 219 -6.69 16.60 -10.57
C HIS A 219 -5.37 17.37 -10.51
N GLY A 220 -4.48 17.16 -11.48
CA GLY A 220 -3.16 17.77 -11.54
C GLY A 220 -2.31 17.48 -10.31
N ASP A 221 -1.44 18.43 -9.96
CA ASP A 221 -0.51 18.41 -8.84
C ASP A 221 -1.05 19.11 -7.58
N ARG A 222 -2.37 19.39 -7.52
CA ARG A 222 -3.00 20.07 -6.37
C ARG A 222 -2.73 19.37 -5.04
N ASP A 223 -2.57 18.06 -5.09
CA ASP A 223 -2.18 17.20 -3.98
C ASP A 223 -0.76 16.66 -4.23
N ALA A 224 0.21 17.58 -4.14
CA ALA A 224 1.62 17.27 -4.38
C ALA A 224 2.15 16.17 -3.43
N ASP A 225 1.65 16.13 -2.19
CA ASP A 225 2.02 15.12 -1.20
C ASP A 225 1.67 13.70 -1.67
N ASN A 226 0.41 13.48 -2.09
CA ASN A 226 0.00 12.16 -2.55
C ASN A 226 0.59 11.82 -3.92
N LEU A 227 0.78 12.80 -4.80
CA LEU A 227 1.48 12.61 -6.07
C LEU A 227 2.93 12.15 -5.83
N TYR A 228 3.66 12.80 -4.92
CA TYR A 228 5.03 12.43 -4.56
C TYR A 228 5.09 11.05 -3.88
N ARG A 229 4.18 10.75 -2.95
CA ARG A 229 4.06 9.40 -2.35
C ARG A 229 3.82 8.32 -3.40
N ALA A 230 2.94 8.59 -4.37
CA ALA A 230 2.70 7.66 -5.47
C ALA A 230 3.93 7.50 -6.38
N MET A 231 4.68 8.58 -6.63
CA MET A 231 5.96 8.51 -7.31
C MET A 231 6.97 7.65 -6.54
N LEU A 232 7.07 7.77 -5.22
CA LEU A 232 7.94 6.91 -4.40
C LEU A 232 7.53 5.43 -4.45
N ILE A 233 6.22 5.14 -4.46
CA ILE A 233 5.72 3.78 -4.69
C ILE A 233 6.17 3.28 -6.07
N ALA A 234 5.96 4.07 -7.12
CA ALA A 234 6.39 3.75 -8.48
C ALA A 234 7.90 3.48 -8.54
N VAL A 235 8.72 4.32 -7.89
CA VAL A 235 10.16 4.15 -7.76
C VAL A 235 10.52 2.84 -7.08
N SER A 236 9.92 2.53 -5.94
CA SER A 236 10.20 1.29 -5.18
C SER A 236 9.86 0.02 -5.97
N ARG A 237 8.88 0.11 -6.88
CA ARG A 237 8.39 -1.00 -7.70
C ARG A 237 9.04 -1.08 -9.07
N GLY A 238 9.78 -0.05 -9.48
CA GLY A 238 10.44 0.00 -10.79
C GLY A 238 9.50 0.43 -11.93
N CYS A 239 8.41 1.14 -11.63
CA CYS A 239 7.44 1.64 -12.61
C CYS A 239 8.01 2.87 -13.35
N VAL A 240 9.04 2.65 -14.18
CA VAL A 240 9.85 3.70 -14.81
C VAL A 240 9.02 4.69 -15.61
N ASP A 241 7.98 4.23 -16.31
CA ASP A 241 7.16 5.11 -17.15
C ASP A 241 6.31 6.09 -16.33
N ILE A 242 5.85 5.69 -15.13
CA ILE A 242 5.19 6.59 -14.18
C ILE A 242 6.20 7.59 -13.61
N VAL A 243 7.41 7.15 -13.26
CA VAL A 243 8.47 8.05 -12.77
C VAL A 243 8.83 9.11 -13.81
N LYS A 244 9.00 8.70 -15.07
CA LYS A 244 9.20 9.60 -16.22
C LYS A 244 8.05 10.58 -16.36
N PHE A 245 6.82 10.07 -16.37
CA PHE A 245 5.63 10.90 -16.49
C PHE A 245 5.56 11.99 -15.43
N VAL A 246 5.80 11.65 -14.16
CA VAL A 246 5.76 12.63 -13.07
C VAL A 246 6.83 13.70 -13.26
N LEU A 247 8.08 13.30 -13.55
CA LEU A 247 9.18 14.26 -13.72
C LEU A 247 9.02 15.13 -14.97
N ASP A 248 8.47 14.60 -16.05
CA ASP A 248 8.22 15.35 -17.29
C ASP A 248 7.10 16.40 -17.12
N ASN A 249 6.11 16.14 -16.25
CA ASN A 249 4.97 17.04 -16.04
C ASN A 249 5.15 18.01 -14.86
N CYS A 250 5.78 17.57 -13.76
CA CYS A 250 5.95 18.37 -12.54
C CYS A 250 7.35 18.98 -12.38
N GLY A 251 8.32 18.54 -13.19
CA GLY A 251 9.70 18.99 -13.08
C GLY A 251 10.45 18.38 -11.88
N ALA A 252 11.74 18.72 -11.79
CA ALA A 252 12.63 18.23 -10.73
C ALA A 252 12.33 18.87 -9.35
N GLU A 253 11.60 19.99 -9.29
CA GLU A 253 11.24 20.67 -8.03
C GLU A 253 10.40 19.79 -7.08
N LEU A 254 9.70 18.78 -7.61
CA LEU A 254 9.00 17.79 -6.78
C LEU A 254 9.96 16.98 -5.89
N LEU A 255 11.24 16.95 -6.25
CA LEU A 255 12.31 16.26 -5.51
C LEU A 255 12.90 17.12 -4.39
N ASP A 256 12.65 18.43 -4.42
CA ASP A 256 13.09 19.37 -3.38
C ASP A 256 12.15 19.37 -2.16
N TYR A 257 11.04 18.61 -2.22
CA TYR A 257 10.12 18.40 -1.09
C TYR A 257 10.75 17.60 0.08
N VAL A 258 12.07 17.39 0.03
CA VAL A 258 12.88 16.68 1.03
C VAL A 258 13.21 17.56 2.24
N ASP A 259 12.90 18.86 2.22
CA ASP A 259 13.23 19.75 3.33
C ASP A 259 12.02 20.01 4.26
N GLY A 260 11.94 19.24 5.35
CA GLY A 260 11.16 19.63 6.52
C GLY A 260 10.25 18.55 7.12
N ALA A 261 10.73 17.97 8.22
CA ALA A 261 9.96 17.38 9.31
C ALA A 261 9.11 16.11 9.06
N ASP A 262 8.99 15.59 7.84
CA ASP A 262 8.35 14.28 7.58
C ASP A 262 9.23 13.40 6.67
N ASP A 263 9.45 12.15 7.08
CA ASP A 263 10.29 11.09 6.48
C ASP A 263 9.95 10.74 5.01
N PHE A 264 10.03 11.66 4.06
CA PHE A 264 9.91 11.31 2.65
C PHE A 264 11.27 10.98 2.03
N PRO A 265 11.54 9.71 1.70
CA PRO A 265 12.86 9.29 1.25
C PRO A 265 13.18 9.85 -0.13
N CYS A 266 14.44 10.30 -0.33
CA CYS A 266 14.97 10.63 -1.64
C CYS A 266 14.66 9.52 -2.67
N PRO A 267 14.09 9.82 -3.86
CA PRO A 267 13.72 8.82 -4.85
C PRO A 267 14.91 8.01 -5.37
N LEU A 268 16.07 8.65 -5.58
CA LEU A 268 17.29 7.95 -5.99
C LEU A 268 17.71 6.90 -4.94
N VAL A 269 17.72 7.28 -3.66
CA VAL A 269 18.03 6.38 -2.54
C VAL A 269 17.01 5.22 -2.47
N THR A 270 15.73 5.52 -2.65
CA THR A 270 14.65 4.52 -2.67
C THR A 270 14.85 3.51 -3.80
N ALA A 271 15.15 3.99 -5.01
CA ALA A 271 15.41 3.13 -6.17
C ALA A 271 16.57 2.16 -5.90
N ILE A 272 17.65 2.63 -5.27
CA ILE A 272 18.82 1.82 -4.93
C ILE A 272 18.47 0.75 -3.89
N LYS A 273 17.79 1.13 -2.79
CA LYS A 273 17.37 0.18 -1.74
C LYS A 273 16.52 -0.96 -2.29
N HIS A 274 15.68 -0.67 -3.26
CA HIS A 274 14.80 -1.66 -3.90
C HIS A 274 15.42 -2.34 -5.14
N GLY A 275 16.68 -2.04 -5.48
CA GLY A 275 17.39 -2.66 -6.61
C GLY A 275 16.86 -2.26 -7.99
N GLN A 276 16.18 -1.13 -8.10
CA GLN A 276 15.47 -0.69 -9.30
C GLN A 276 16.42 0.03 -10.27
N ARG A 277 17.27 -0.76 -10.93
CA ARG A 277 18.40 -0.25 -11.74
C ARG A 277 17.98 0.73 -12.84
N GLU A 278 16.90 0.44 -13.56
CA GLU A 278 16.43 1.31 -14.66
C GLU A 278 15.97 2.68 -14.14
N VAL A 279 15.30 2.71 -12.99
CA VAL A 279 14.93 3.96 -12.31
C VAL A 279 16.17 4.71 -11.83
N VAL A 280 17.16 4.02 -11.25
CA VAL A 280 18.43 4.63 -10.84
C VAL A 280 19.15 5.28 -12.03
N ASP A 281 19.30 4.56 -13.14
CA ASP A 281 19.95 5.09 -14.34
C ASP A 281 19.19 6.30 -14.91
N PHE A 282 17.86 6.25 -14.89
CA PHE A 282 17.02 7.36 -15.32
C PHE A 282 17.18 8.60 -14.43
N LEU A 283 16.99 8.45 -13.11
CA LEU A 283 17.10 9.56 -12.14
C LEU A 283 18.50 10.16 -12.14
N TYR A 284 19.55 9.33 -12.19
CA TYR A 284 20.93 9.80 -12.20
C TYR A 284 21.29 10.56 -13.50
N ALA A 285 20.79 10.11 -14.66
CA ALA A 285 21.09 10.75 -15.94
C ALA A 285 20.42 12.11 -16.14
N HIS A 286 19.32 12.39 -15.44
CA HIS A 286 18.54 13.61 -15.60
C HIS A 286 18.90 14.70 -14.56
N ASP A 287 19.96 14.49 -13.78
CA ASP A 287 20.49 15.41 -12.75
C ASP A 287 19.36 16.14 -12.01
N THR A 288 18.45 15.34 -11.46
CA THR A 288 17.12 15.79 -11.05
C THR A 288 17.15 16.57 -9.73
N GLY A 289 18.06 17.52 -9.56
CA GLY A 289 18.10 18.42 -8.40
C GLY A 289 18.48 17.74 -7.07
N CYS A 290 19.00 16.51 -7.09
CA CYS A 290 19.54 15.90 -5.86
C CYS A 290 20.68 16.80 -5.33
N GLU A 291 20.52 17.32 -4.11
CA GLU A 291 21.61 18.05 -3.44
C GLU A 291 22.85 17.15 -3.28
N ASP A 292 24.03 17.74 -3.13
CA ASP A 292 25.29 17.00 -2.96
C ASP A 292 25.20 15.94 -1.85
N GLU A 293 24.47 16.23 -0.76
CA GLU A 293 24.22 15.28 0.34
C GLU A 293 23.37 14.06 -0.07
N SER A 294 22.46 14.23 -1.03
CA SER A 294 21.65 13.13 -1.59
C SER A 294 22.53 12.17 -2.40
N TYR A 295 23.51 12.67 -3.15
CA TYR A 295 24.45 11.82 -3.89
C TYR A 295 25.39 11.04 -2.97
N VAL A 296 25.86 11.65 -1.86
CA VAL A 296 26.62 10.92 -0.83
C VAL A 296 25.78 9.81 -0.22
N THR A 297 24.53 10.10 0.13
CA THR A 297 23.59 9.11 0.67
C THR A 297 23.30 7.99 -0.33
N ALA A 298 23.17 8.32 -1.62
CA ALA A 298 23.01 7.36 -2.71
C ALA A 298 24.23 6.45 -2.83
N LEU A 299 25.46 6.98 -2.77
CA LEU A 299 26.69 6.19 -2.77
C LEU A 299 26.75 5.23 -1.57
N CYS A 300 26.49 5.73 -0.36
CA CYS A 300 26.45 4.90 0.85
C CYS A 300 25.41 3.78 0.73
N THR A 301 24.21 4.11 0.22
CA THR A 301 23.13 3.13 0.01
C THR A 301 23.50 2.10 -1.04
N ALA A 302 24.15 2.51 -2.13
CA ALA A 302 24.65 1.58 -3.15
C ALA A 302 25.77 0.70 -2.62
N ALA A 303 26.64 1.23 -1.77
CA ALA A 303 27.69 0.46 -1.13
C ALA A 303 27.14 -0.58 -0.14
N ALA A 304 26.02 -0.29 0.50
CA ALA A 304 25.33 -1.21 1.41
C ALA A 304 24.51 -2.30 0.68
N TYR A 305 23.70 -1.92 -0.31
CA TYR A 305 22.66 -2.80 -0.87
C TYR A 305 22.80 -3.05 -2.38
N GLY A 306 23.57 -2.24 -3.08
CA GLY A 306 23.68 -2.26 -4.54
C GLY A 306 24.75 -3.22 -5.06
N PRO A 307 24.73 -3.51 -6.38
CA PRO A 307 25.80 -4.24 -7.03
C PRO A 307 27.06 -3.37 -7.16
N LEU A 308 28.24 -4.00 -7.18
CA LEU A 308 29.53 -3.32 -7.36
C LEU A 308 29.56 -2.40 -8.60
N ASP A 309 28.92 -2.80 -9.70
CA ASP A 309 28.89 -1.99 -10.92
C ASP A 309 28.08 -0.69 -10.76
N LEU A 310 27.13 -0.63 -9.82
CA LEU A 310 26.46 0.63 -9.47
C LEU A 310 27.40 1.56 -8.68
N VAL A 311 28.16 1.02 -7.74
CA VAL A 311 29.16 1.79 -6.98
C VAL A 311 30.25 2.33 -7.91
N LYS A 312 30.73 1.52 -8.88
CA LYS A 312 31.66 1.99 -9.91
C LYS A 312 31.07 3.14 -10.72
N MET A 313 29.81 3.00 -11.17
CA MET A 313 29.13 4.03 -11.95
C MET A 313 29.06 5.35 -11.17
N PHE A 314 28.65 5.34 -9.90
CA PHE A 314 28.66 6.55 -9.08
C PHE A 314 30.07 7.10 -8.92
N TYR A 315 31.04 6.27 -8.54
CA TYR A 315 32.42 6.72 -8.34
C TYR A 315 33.03 7.35 -9.60
N ASP A 316 32.79 6.75 -10.78
CA ASP A 316 33.38 7.22 -12.04
C ASP A 316 32.72 8.52 -12.55
N ASN A 317 31.47 8.78 -12.18
CA ASN A 317 30.68 9.93 -12.64
C ASN A 317 30.54 11.06 -11.61
N GLY A 318 30.83 10.80 -10.33
CA GLY A 318 30.69 11.76 -9.23
C GLY A 318 32.03 12.24 -8.65
N GLU A 319 32.07 13.48 -8.18
CA GLU A 319 33.20 14.03 -7.42
C GLU A 319 33.00 13.80 -5.91
N PHE A 320 33.27 12.58 -5.43
CA PHE A 320 33.16 12.25 -4.01
C PHE A 320 34.41 12.65 -3.22
N ASN A 321 34.21 13.35 -2.10
CA ASN A 321 35.29 13.65 -1.16
C ASN A 321 35.63 12.43 -0.27
N GLY A 322 36.72 12.52 0.51
CA GLY A 322 37.16 11.43 1.39
C GLY A 322 36.09 10.97 2.37
N SER A 323 35.40 11.90 3.03
CA SER A 323 34.32 11.59 3.99
C SER A 323 33.16 10.81 3.35
N ALA A 324 32.79 11.13 2.10
CA ALA A 324 31.78 10.38 1.36
C ALA A 324 32.23 8.92 1.08
N LEU A 325 33.51 8.73 0.71
CA LEU A 325 34.07 7.39 0.50
C LEU A 325 34.19 6.61 1.80
N GLU A 326 34.53 7.26 2.92
CA GLU A 326 34.56 6.66 4.26
C GLU A 326 33.17 6.18 4.68
N GLY A 327 32.15 7.01 4.47
CA GLY A 327 30.75 6.64 4.70
C GLY A 327 30.32 5.44 3.86
N ALA A 328 30.68 5.42 2.57
CA ALA A 328 30.41 4.29 1.68
C ALA A 328 31.14 3.02 2.11
N PHE A 329 32.40 3.14 2.54
CA PHE A 329 33.20 2.02 3.04
C PHE A 329 32.60 1.42 4.32
N ALA A 330 32.19 2.25 5.28
CA ALA A 330 31.50 1.81 6.49
C ALA A 330 30.14 1.16 6.18
N SER A 331 29.37 1.72 5.24
CA SER A 331 28.09 1.18 4.78
C SER A 331 28.24 -0.21 4.14
N ALA A 332 29.28 -0.40 3.32
CA ALA A 332 29.64 -1.69 2.73
C ALA A 332 30.01 -2.71 3.80
N ALA A 333 30.78 -2.31 4.82
CA ALA A 333 31.13 -3.17 5.94
C ALA A 333 29.89 -3.62 6.75
N GLY A 334 28.98 -2.69 7.04
CA GLY A 334 27.72 -2.94 7.72
C GLY A 334 26.77 -3.91 7.01
N LYS A 335 26.96 -4.15 5.71
CA LYS A 335 26.19 -5.13 4.92
C LYS A 335 27.03 -6.25 4.32
N ASN A 336 28.27 -6.42 4.80
CA ASN A 336 29.19 -7.49 4.38
C ASN A 336 29.51 -7.50 2.88
N GLN A 337 29.61 -6.32 2.27
CA GLN A 337 29.88 -6.14 0.84
C GLN A 337 31.40 -6.13 0.58
N LEU A 338 32.08 -7.26 0.85
CA LEU A 338 33.55 -7.37 0.80
C LEU A 338 34.13 -6.94 -0.56
N GLU A 339 33.50 -7.29 -1.68
CA GLU A 339 33.96 -6.88 -3.01
C GLU A 339 33.92 -5.36 -3.20
N ILE A 340 32.90 -4.68 -2.65
CA ILE A 340 32.78 -3.22 -2.67
C ILE A 340 33.83 -2.60 -1.74
N MET A 341 34.04 -3.17 -0.55
CA MET A 341 35.07 -2.71 0.38
C MET A 341 36.47 -2.75 -0.27
N THR A 342 36.83 -3.87 -0.90
CA THR A 342 38.11 -4.00 -1.62
C THR A 342 38.21 -3.03 -2.79
N TYR A 343 37.11 -2.80 -3.54
CA TYR A 343 37.10 -1.80 -4.60
C TYR A 343 37.34 -0.39 -4.05
N LEU A 344 36.65 0.03 -3.00
CA LEU A 344 36.81 1.36 -2.41
C LEU A 344 38.23 1.58 -1.88
N GLN A 345 38.83 0.56 -1.25
CA GLN A 345 40.24 0.61 -0.82
C GLN A 345 41.24 0.74 -1.98
N SER A 346 40.90 0.24 -3.17
CA SER A 346 41.73 0.45 -4.36
C SER A 346 41.67 1.89 -4.91
N LYS A 347 40.70 2.69 -4.43
CA LYS A 347 40.39 4.04 -4.91
C LYS A 347 40.76 5.13 -3.92
N SER A 348 40.73 4.84 -2.62
CA SER A 348 41.12 5.74 -1.55
C SER A 348 41.91 5.00 -0.49
N GLU A 349 42.90 5.69 0.09
CA GLU A 349 43.48 5.28 1.36
C GLU A 349 42.51 5.68 2.47
N PHE A 350 42.21 4.76 3.39
CA PHE A 350 41.40 5.00 4.58
C PHE A 350 42.33 5.04 5.79
N ASP A 351 42.19 6.06 6.61
CA ASP A 351 42.94 6.15 7.85
C ASP A 351 42.36 5.23 8.95
N GLY A 352 43.02 5.19 10.10
CA GLY A 352 42.59 4.31 11.19
C GLY A 352 41.20 4.65 11.74
N GLU A 353 40.78 5.92 11.69
CA GLU A 353 39.46 6.34 12.18
C GLU A 353 38.35 5.85 11.24
N ALA A 354 38.56 5.94 9.93
CA ALA A 354 37.65 5.39 8.94
C ALA A 354 37.50 3.85 9.03
N ILE A 355 38.61 3.15 9.26
CA ILE A 355 38.61 1.69 9.43
C ILE A 355 37.91 1.29 10.74
N ASP A 356 38.18 1.99 11.83
CA ASP A 356 37.50 1.81 13.12
C ASP A 356 35.98 2.00 12.98
N LYS A 357 35.54 3.06 12.28
CA LYS A 357 34.12 3.31 12.01
C LYS A 357 33.47 2.18 11.21
N ALA A 358 34.14 1.69 10.18
CA ALA A 358 33.67 0.54 9.40
C ALA A 358 33.60 -0.75 10.24
N PHE A 359 34.53 -0.93 11.19
CA PHE A 359 34.56 -2.07 12.09
C PHE A 359 33.38 -2.04 13.07
N VAL A 360 33.10 -0.87 13.65
CA VAL A 360 31.93 -0.66 14.50
C VAL A 360 30.63 -0.92 13.73
N GLU A 361 30.52 -0.43 12.50
CA GLU A 361 29.31 -0.62 11.67
C GLU A 361 29.10 -2.10 11.30
N ALA A 362 30.17 -2.83 10.97
CA ALA A 362 30.12 -4.27 10.76
C ALA A 362 29.68 -5.01 12.03
N ALA A 363 30.18 -4.62 13.20
CA ALA A 363 29.81 -5.24 14.48
C ALA A 363 28.35 -4.99 14.86
N ARG A 364 27.88 -3.74 14.72
CA ARG A 364 26.48 -3.32 14.94
C ARG A 364 25.48 -4.11 14.11
N ASN A 365 25.85 -4.45 12.87
CA ASN A 365 25.00 -5.21 11.95
C ASN A 365 25.34 -6.73 11.94
N GLY A 366 26.21 -7.20 12.82
CA GLY A 366 26.55 -8.62 12.96
C GLY A 366 27.34 -9.22 11.80
N GLN A 367 27.96 -8.38 10.97
CA GLN A 367 28.69 -8.80 9.77
C GLN A 367 30.09 -9.31 10.11
N LEU A 368 30.16 -10.55 10.59
CA LEU A 368 31.38 -11.16 11.10
C LEU A 368 32.53 -11.23 10.09
N GLU A 369 32.23 -11.53 8.82
CA GLU A 369 33.27 -11.63 7.79
C GLU A 369 33.87 -10.26 7.44
N ALA A 370 33.07 -9.20 7.39
CA ALA A 370 33.56 -7.83 7.25
C ALA A 370 34.39 -7.39 8.46
N ALA A 371 33.96 -7.70 9.68
CA ALA A 371 34.74 -7.39 10.89
C ALA A 371 36.10 -8.14 10.91
N LYS A 372 36.13 -9.41 10.48
CA LYS A 372 37.38 -10.16 10.31
C LYS A 372 38.26 -9.56 9.22
N TYR A 373 37.69 -9.18 8.09
CA TYR A 373 38.42 -8.53 7.01
C TYR A 373 39.12 -7.26 7.49
N LEU A 374 38.39 -6.37 8.19
CA LEU A 374 38.91 -5.11 8.71
C LEU A 374 40.02 -5.33 9.75
N ASP A 375 39.92 -6.38 10.55
CA ASP A 375 40.97 -6.78 11.52
C ASP A 375 42.26 -7.28 10.86
N THR A 376 42.20 -7.69 9.61
CA THR A 376 43.37 -8.19 8.86
C THR A 376 44.08 -7.11 8.05
N ILE A 377 43.60 -5.86 8.09
CA ILE A 377 44.25 -4.75 7.39
C ILE A 377 45.62 -4.48 8.04
N GLU A 378 46.67 -4.53 7.23
CA GLU A 378 48.04 -4.30 7.69
C GLU A 378 48.18 -2.90 8.29
N ASP A 379 49.04 -2.78 9.32
CA ASP A 379 49.33 -1.52 10.03
C ASP A 379 48.15 -0.84 10.75
N HIS A 380 46.99 -1.50 10.85
CA HIS A 380 45.85 -1.04 11.64
C HIS A 380 45.58 -1.97 12.83
N GLN A 381 45.27 -1.38 13.99
CA GLN A 381 44.72 -2.08 15.15
C GLN A 381 43.50 -1.32 15.61
N VAL A 382 42.39 -2.03 15.80
CA VAL A 382 41.13 -1.44 16.26
C VAL A 382 41.37 -0.74 17.59
N SER A 383 40.98 0.53 17.68
CA SER A 383 41.18 1.29 18.92
C SER A 383 40.31 0.74 20.05
N ALA A 384 40.76 0.88 21.31
CA ALA A 384 40.00 0.42 22.46
C ALA A 384 38.58 1.03 22.54
N PRO A 385 38.37 2.35 22.28
CA PRO A 385 37.03 2.93 22.23
C PRO A 385 36.15 2.31 21.14
N SER A 386 36.69 2.08 19.93
CA SER A 386 35.94 1.46 18.84
C SER A 386 35.64 -0.02 19.11
N LEU A 387 36.52 -0.72 19.83
CA LEU A 387 36.26 -2.09 20.27
C LEU A 387 35.13 -2.15 21.30
N ASP A 388 35.10 -1.21 22.26
CA ASP A 388 34.03 -1.07 23.24
C ASP A 388 32.69 -0.75 22.54
N GLU A 389 32.68 0.20 21.61
CA GLU A 389 31.49 0.59 20.84
C GLU A 389 30.98 -0.56 19.94
N ALA A 390 31.89 -1.29 19.30
CA ALA A 390 31.56 -2.48 18.52
C ALA A 390 30.91 -3.58 19.38
N PHE A 391 31.39 -3.76 20.61
CA PHE A 391 30.83 -4.73 21.55
C PHE A 391 29.43 -4.32 22.03
N GLU A 392 29.25 -3.05 22.39
CA GLU A 392 27.93 -2.50 22.76
C GLU A 392 26.93 -2.59 21.60
N GLY A 393 27.38 -2.25 20.38
CA GLY A 393 26.55 -2.33 19.17
C GLY A 393 26.16 -3.76 18.78
N ALA A 394 27.10 -4.71 18.84
CA ALA A 394 26.81 -6.12 18.59
C ALA A 394 25.83 -6.70 19.61
N ALA A 395 25.85 -6.21 20.85
CA ALA A 395 24.87 -6.60 21.87
C ALA A 395 23.48 -6.03 21.59
N GLY A 396 23.37 -4.74 21.22
CA GLY A 396 22.10 -4.13 20.80
C GLY A 396 21.45 -4.87 19.63
N GLY A 397 22.24 -5.22 18.61
CA GLY A 397 21.78 -6.03 17.47
C GLY A 397 21.58 -7.53 17.76
N CYS A 398 21.78 -7.97 19.01
CA CYS A 398 21.68 -9.36 19.44
C CYS A 398 22.60 -10.35 18.67
N HIS A 399 23.79 -9.92 18.24
CA HIS A 399 24.72 -10.70 17.42
C HIS A 399 25.70 -11.53 18.26
N LEU A 400 25.25 -12.68 18.77
CA LEU A 400 26.04 -13.55 19.67
C LEU A 400 27.40 -13.98 19.09
N GLU A 401 27.47 -14.38 17.82
CA GLU A 401 28.73 -14.81 17.20
C GLU A 401 29.74 -13.66 17.11
N MET A 402 29.26 -12.46 16.81
CA MET A 402 30.08 -11.24 16.81
C MET A 402 30.63 -10.95 18.21
N LEU A 403 29.80 -11.03 19.25
CA LEU A 403 30.25 -10.85 20.64
C LEU A 403 31.32 -11.87 21.04
N GLY A 404 31.19 -13.12 20.61
CA GLY A 404 32.21 -14.15 20.82
C GLY A 404 33.54 -13.82 20.14
N PHE A 405 33.50 -13.28 18.92
CA PHE A 405 34.68 -12.80 18.21
C PHE A 405 35.34 -11.61 18.92
N LEU A 406 34.55 -10.61 19.34
CA LEU A 406 35.03 -9.40 20.02
C LEU A 406 35.63 -9.72 21.40
N ASP A 407 35.05 -10.67 22.14
CA ASP A 407 35.58 -11.14 23.42
C ASP A 407 36.98 -11.78 23.31
N GLY A 408 37.28 -12.40 22.16
CA GLY A 408 38.61 -12.92 21.88
C GLY A 408 39.68 -11.84 21.68
N LYS A 409 39.27 -10.57 21.45
CA LYS A 409 40.19 -9.47 21.12
C LYS A 409 40.54 -8.56 22.29
N GLY A 410 39.67 -8.43 23.28
CA GLY A 410 39.86 -7.45 24.35
C GLY A 410 39.12 -7.80 25.64
N ASN A 411 39.59 -7.20 26.74
CA ASN A 411 38.88 -7.25 28.00
C ASN A 411 37.98 -6.03 28.13
N PHE A 412 36.68 -6.26 28.20
CA PHE A 412 35.70 -5.20 28.35
C PHE A 412 35.55 -4.79 29.82
N SER A 413 35.47 -3.48 30.06
CA SER A 413 35.23 -2.97 31.41
C SER A 413 33.83 -3.33 31.88
N ARG A 414 33.60 -3.35 33.20
CA ARG A 414 32.27 -3.56 33.78
C ARG A 414 31.23 -2.62 33.14
N LYS A 415 31.60 -1.35 32.96
CA LYS A 415 30.71 -0.33 32.39
C LYS A 415 30.24 -0.72 30.98
N VAL A 416 31.17 -1.17 30.13
CA VAL A 416 30.89 -1.58 28.75
C VAL A 416 30.00 -2.81 28.72
N VAL A 417 30.26 -3.81 29.58
CA VAL A 417 29.40 -5.00 29.67
C VAL A 417 27.99 -4.66 30.17
N THR A 418 27.86 -3.73 31.10
CA THR A 418 26.55 -3.23 31.57
C THR A 418 25.81 -2.48 30.47
N MET A 419 26.47 -1.56 29.74
CA MET A 419 25.88 -0.84 28.62
C MET A 419 25.44 -1.80 27.50
N ALA A 420 26.28 -2.79 27.17
CA ALA A 420 25.94 -3.84 26.21
C ALA A 420 24.69 -4.64 26.64
N PHE A 421 24.54 -4.91 27.94
CA PHE A 421 23.36 -5.60 28.48
C PHE A 421 22.09 -4.73 28.39
N GLU A 422 22.21 -3.44 28.67
CA GLU A 422 21.14 -2.46 28.52
C GLU A 422 20.70 -2.32 27.06
N ASN A 423 21.65 -2.16 26.13
CA ASN A 423 21.36 -2.05 24.69
C ASN A 423 20.67 -3.30 24.15
N ALA A 424 21.11 -4.50 24.58
CA ALA A 424 20.48 -5.77 24.21
C ALA A 424 19.02 -5.90 24.70
N LEU A 425 18.58 -5.08 25.66
CA LEU A 425 17.19 -5.02 26.13
C LEU A 425 16.38 -3.91 25.44
N ASN A 426 17.00 -2.78 25.12
CA ASN A 426 16.31 -1.57 24.65
C ASN A 426 16.16 -1.48 23.11
N ASP A 427 17.15 -1.93 22.33
CA ASP A 427 17.23 -1.68 20.87
C ASP A 427 16.52 -2.76 20.02
N ILE A 428 15.39 -3.31 20.50
CA ILE A 428 14.63 -4.36 19.77
C ILE A 428 13.71 -3.75 18.69
N ALA A 429 13.55 -2.43 18.65
CA ALA A 429 12.48 -1.74 17.92
C ALA A 429 12.46 -1.99 16.39
N ASP A 430 13.52 -2.54 15.79
CA ASP A 430 13.61 -2.77 14.32
C ASP A 430 13.97 -4.21 13.89
N LEU A 431 14.06 -5.19 14.81
CA LEU A 431 14.71 -6.48 14.52
C LEU A 431 13.81 -7.73 14.68
N GLY A 432 12.64 -7.76 14.03
CA GLY A 432 11.90 -9.00 13.69
C GLY A 432 11.77 -10.08 14.79
N ASP A 433 11.84 -11.36 14.40
CA ASP A 433 11.63 -12.55 15.26
C ASP A 433 12.93 -13.08 15.93
N THR A 434 13.76 -12.17 16.46
CA THR A 434 15.09 -12.48 17.03
C THR A 434 15.08 -12.76 18.55
N GLY A 435 13.90 -12.97 19.16
CA GLY A 435 13.76 -13.12 20.62
C GLY A 435 14.56 -14.29 21.22
N LYS A 436 14.94 -15.30 20.43
CA LYS A 436 15.84 -16.38 20.88
C LYS A 436 17.29 -15.91 21.02
N ASP A 437 17.79 -15.11 20.09
CA ASP A 437 19.19 -14.67 20.10
C ASP A 437 19.43 -13.66 21.22
N GLN A 438 18.42 -12.84 21.52
CA GLN A 438 18.41 -11.93 22.66
C GLN A 438 18.71 -12.64 23.99
N VAL A 439 18.00 -13.74 24.30
CA VAL A 439 18.22 -14.49 25.55
C VAL A 439 19.64 -15.07 25.62
N HIS A 440 20.20 -15.52 24.50
CA HIS A 440 21.56 -16.06 24.48
C HIS A 440 22.61 -14.96 24.68
N VAL A 441 22.40 -13.77 24.10
CA VAL A 441 23.25 -12.61 24.32
C VAL A 441 23.19 -12.15 25.78
N LEU A 442 22.00 -12.04 26.37
CA LEU A 442 21.86 -11.66 27.78
C LEU A 442 22.53 -12.68 28.72
N LYS A 443 22.40 -13.98 28.42
CA LYS A 443 23.12 -15.03 29.15
C LYS A 443 24.64 -14.92 29.01
N PHE A 444 25.12 -14.63 27.80
CA PHE A 444 26.54 -14.41 27.53
C PHE A 444 27.09 -13.23 28.35
N LEU A 445 26.40 -12.09 28.32
CA LEU A 445 26.78 -10.87 29.02
C LEU A 445 26.70 -11.02 30.54
N HIS A 446 25.61 -11.60 31.05
CA HIS A 446 25.49 -11.92 32.48
C HIS A 446 26.57 -12.91 32.94
N GLY A 447 26.89 -13.91 32.10
CA GLY A 447 27.95 -14.89 32.34
C GLY A 447 29.35 -14.26 32.51
N LYS A 448 29.58 -13.03 32.06
CA LYS A 448 30.82 -12.29 32.32
C LYS A 448 30.94 -11.77 33.76
N GLY A 449 29.90 -11.89 34.58
CA GLY A 449 29.90 -11.53 36.01
C GLY A 449 30.00 -10.03 36.30
N SER A 450 29.73 -9.19 35.30
CA SER A 450 29.83 -7.73 35.40
C SER A 450 28.49 -7.02 35.54
N VAL A 451 27.39 -7.71 35.24
CA VAL A 451 26.01 -7.24 35.42
C VAL A 451 25.55 -7.65 36.82
N TYR A 452 25.12 -6.68 37.63
CA TYR A 452 24.70 -6.90 39.01
C TYR A 452 23.18 -6.82 39.14
N GLN A 453 22.67 -7.34 40.26
CA GLN A 453 21.23 -7.44 40.51
C GLN A 453 20.52 -6.09 40.47
N ASP A 454 21.17 -5.01 40.92
CA ASP A 454 20.61 -3.66 40.88
C ASP A 454 20.29 -3.20 39.44
N VAL A 455 21.16 -3.52 38.49
CA VAL A 455 20.91 -3.26 37.06
C VAL A 455 19.75 -4.10 36.53
N ILE A 456 19.70 -5.39 36.91
CA ILE A 456 18.61 -6.29 36.50
C ILE A 456 17.28 -5.79 37.05
N ASP A 457 17.23 -5.43 38.33
CA ASP A 457 16.03 -4.92 39.02
C ASP A 457 15.53 -3.61 38.39
N GLU A 458 16.44 -2.74 37.93
CA GLU A 458 16.11 -1.49 37.23
C GLU A 458 15.51 -1.73 35.84
N LEU A 459 16.06 -2.69 35.08
CA LEU A 459 15.64 -2.98 33.71
C LEU A 459 14.43 -3.93 33.63
N PHE A 460 14.16 -4.69 34.69
CA PHE A 460 13.09 -5.70 34.73
C PHE A 460 11.70 -5.15 34.35
N PRO A 461 11.25 -3.97 34.85
CA PRO A 461 9.95 -3.42 34.48
C PRO A 461 9.86 -3.08 32.98
N TYR A 462 10.95 -2.57 32.39
CA TYR A 462 11.00 -2.27 30.96
C TYR A 462 10.92 -3.56 30.14
N ALA A 463 11.73 -4.57 30.50
CA ALA A 463 11.73 -5.87 29.85
C ALA A 463 10.35 -6.56 29.92
N GLY A 464 9.64 -6.43 31.04
CA GLY A 464 8.28 -6.95 31.19
C GLY A 464 7.23 -6.34 30.25
N GLY A 465 7.46 -5.10 29.77
CA GLY A 465 6.57 -4.41 28.84
C GLY A 465 6.94 -4.55 27.37
N HIS A 466 8.20 -4.87 27.06
CA HIS A 466 8.74 -4.73 25.70
C HIS A 466 9.51 -5.96 25.18
N CYS A 467 9.91 -6.89 26.05
CA CYS A 467 10.67 -8.09 25.67
C CYS A 467 9.81 -9.36 25.65
N SER A 468 10.36 -10.44 25.08
CA SER A 468 9.72 -11.75 25.08
C SER A 468 9.64 -12.38 26.49
N VAL A 469 8.69 -13.31 26.69
CA VAL A 469 8.53 -14.05 27.95
C VAL A 469 9.82 -14.76 28.37
N ALA A 470 10.58 -15.30 27.42
CA ALA A 470 11.84 -16.00 27.70
C ALA A 470 12.92 -15.07 28.28
N VAL A 471 12.93 -13.79 27.90
CA VAL A 471 13.82 -12.78 28.49
C VAL A 471 13.38 -12.48 29.92
N VAL A 472 12.09 -12.27 30.15
CA VAL A 472 11.56 -11.99 31.49
C VAL A 472 11.81 -13.16 32.45
N GLU A 473 11.60 -14.40 31.99
CA GLU A 473 11.92 -15.61 32.75
C GLU A 473 13.40 -15.71 33.09
N PHE A 474 14.28 -15.39 32.13
CA PHE A 474 15.72 -15.35 32.38
C PHE A 474 16.08 -14.30 33.43
N LEU A 475 15.61 -13.06 33.29
CA LEU A 475 15.90 -11.98 34.23
C LEU A 475 15.33 -12.27 35.63
N TYR A 476 14.18 -12.96 35.73
CA TYR A 476 13.60 -13.36 37.01
C TYR A 476 14.37 -14.48 37.72
N ALA A 477 14.98 -15.38 36.94
CA ALA A 477 15.74 -16.51 37.44
C ALA A 477 17.20 -16.18 37.77
N THR A 478 17.67 -15.02 37.31
CA THR A 478 19.02 -14.50 37.50
C THR A 478 19.08 -13.66 38.77
#